data_AF-C6SGZ9-F1
#
_entry.id   AF-C6SGZ9-F1
#
_cell.length_a   1.000
_cell.length_b   1.000
_cell.length_c   1.000
_cell.angle_alpha   90.00
_cell.angle_beta   90.00
_cell.angle_gamma   90.00
#
_symmetry.space_group_name_H-M   'P 1'
#
loop_
_entity.id
_entity.type
_entity.pdbx_description
1 polymer ?
#
loop_
_entity_poly.entity_id
_entity_poly.type
_entity_poly.pdbx_seq_one_letter_code
_entity_poly.pdbx_strand_id
1 'polypeptide(L)'
;MKITHCKLKKKVQKELLRFFVLEVTARSAADILGIHPNSAVLFYRKIRTVINHHLALAADEVFEGPVEQDESDFGGRRKGRRGRGAAGKVVVFGILKRNRRVYTVVVDNAKSETLLPVIKKKIMPDSIVYTDSLSSYDKLDVSGFIHYRINHSKEFADRQNHINGIENFWNQAKRVLRKYNGIDCKSFPLFLKECEFRFNFGTPSQQLKILRDWCGI
;
A
#
# COMPACT_ATOMS: atom_id res chain seq x y z
N MET A 1 18.52 6.56 -0.12
CA MET A 1 19.02 5.66 0.95
C MET A 1 19.34 4.30 0.33
N LYS A 2 20.39 3.57 0.78
CA LYS A 2 20.74 2.22 0.28
C LYS A 2 20.97 1.24 1.43
N ILE A 3 21.04 -0.06 1.15
CA ILE A 3 21.37 -1.05 2.18
C ILE A 3 22.86 -0.98 2.50
N THR A 4 23.21 -0.46 3.67
CA THR A 4 24.58 -0.40 4.18
C THR A 4 24.80 -1.40 5.33
N HIS A 5 26.07 -1.67 5.63
CA HIS A 5 26.54 -2.56 6.72
C HIS A 5 25.91 -3.97 6.70
N CYS A 6 25.78 -4.58 5.52
CA CYS A 6 25.30 -5.95 5.38
C CYS A 6 26.47 -6.94 5.29
N LYS A 7 26.58 -7.85 6.26
CA LYS A 7 27.62 -8.90 6.29
C LYS A 7 27.34 -10.09 5.35
N LEU A 8 26.14 -10.17 4.76
CA LEU A 8 25.80 -11.24 3.82
C LEU A 8 26.60 -11.08 2.52
N LYS A 9 27.07 -12.18 1.94
CA LYS A 9 27.74 -12.15 0.62
C LYS A 9 26.81 -11.54 -0.44
N LYS A 10 27.36 -10.81 -1.42
CA LYS A 10 26.56 -10.18 -2.50
C LYS A 10 25.68 -11.16 -3.28
N LYS A 11 26.14 -12.40 -3.49
CA LYS A 11 25.32 -13.48 -4.08
C LYS A 11 24.05 -13.76 -3.26
N VAL A 12 24.18 -13.89 -1.94
CA VAL A 12 23.04 -14.10 -1.02
C VAL A 12 22.10 -12.90 -1.01
N GLN A 13 22.64 -11.68 -1.03
CA GLN A 13 21.81 -10.46 -1.11
C GLN A 13 20.97 -10.43 -2.41
N LYS A 14 21.55 -10.80 -3.55
CA LYS A 14 20.86 -10.88 -4.85
C LYS A 14 19.75 -11.94 -4.86
N GLU A 15 19.99 -13.09 -4.24
CA GLU A 15 18.97 -14.14 -4.10
C GLU A 15 17.86 -13.73 -3.12
N LEU A 16 18.18 -13.07 -2.00
CA LEU A 16 17.17 -12.54 -1.10
C LEU A 16 16.28 -11.48 -1.76
N LEU A 17 16.82 -10.63 -2.66
CA LEU A 17 15.99 -9.73 -3.46
C LEU A 17 15.06 -10.48 -4.41
N ARG A 18 15.55 -11.57 -5.05
CA ARG A 18 14.73 -12.42 -5.92
C ARG A 18 13.58 -13.05 -5.12
N PHE A 19 13.88 -13.66 -3.98
CA PHE A 19 12.88 -14.25 -3.10
C PHE A 19 11.89 -13.22 -2.57
N PHE A 20 12.36 -12.02 -2.22
CA PHE A 20 11.48 -10.94 -1.79
C PHE A 20 10.47 -10.60 -2.89
N VAL A 21 10.93 -10.35 -4.12
CA VAL A 21 10.05 -10.01 -5.25
C VAL A 21 9.06 -11.14 -5.55
N LEU A 22 9.48 -12.40 -5.46
CA LEU A 22 8.64 -13.58 -5.64
C LEU A 22 7.71 -13.90 -4.45
N GLU A 23 7.65 -13.01 -3.45
CA GLU A 23 6.81 -13.15 -2.26
C GLU A 23 7.10 -14.40 -1.41
N VAL A 24 8.33 -14.89 -1.47
CA VAL A 24 8.82 -15.97 -0.60
C VAL A 24 9.08 -15.39 0.79
N THR A 25 8.56 -16.05 1.82
CA THR A 25 8.74 -15.57 3.20
C THR A 25 10.22 -15.57 3.60
N ALA A 26 10.62 -14.64 4.48
CA ALA A 26 12.01 -14.58 4.95
C ALA A 26 12.47 -15.88 5.62
N ARG A 27 11.56 -16.61 6.28
CA ARG A 27 11.85 -17.91 6.90
C ARG A 27 12.17 -18.97 5.84
N SER A 28 11.34 -19.10 4.81
CA SER A 28 11.57 -20.03 3.70
C SER A 28 12.83 -19.66 2.91
N ALA A 29 13.07 -18.37 2.67
CA ALA A 29 14.28 -17.91 2.00
C ALA A 29 15.55 -18.20 2.82
N ALA A 30 15.48 -18.08 4.15
CA ALA A 30 16.59 -18.40 5.04
C ALA A 30 16.94 -19.89 5.00
N ASP A 31 15.92 -20.75 5.05
CA ASP A 31 16.03 -22.20 4.97
C ASP A 31 16.71 -22.64 3.66
N ILE A 32 16.18 -22.18 2.50
CA ILE A 32 16.73 -22.51 1.18
C ILE A 32 18.18 -22.01 1.01
N LEU A 33 18.52 -20.84 1.57
CA LEU A 33 19.85 -20.26 1.45
C LEU A 33 20.84 -20.76 2.52
N GLY A 34 20.40 -21.57 3.48
CA GLY A 34 21.23 -22.03 4.59
C GLY A 34 21.75 -20.88 5.47
N ILE A 35 20.96 -19.82 5.67
CA ILE A 35 21.33 -18.69 6.53
C ILE A 35 20.44 -18.60 7.76
N HIS A 36 20.92 -17.90 8.79
CA HIS A 36 20.13 -17.70 10.01
C HIS A 36 18.81 -16.93 9.71
N PRO A 37 17.65 -17.38 10.20
CA PRO A 37 16.34 -16.74 9.91
C PRO A 37 16.29 -15.25 10.24
N ASN A 38 16.85 -14.83 11.37
CA ASN A 38 16.90 -13.42 11.76
C ASN A 38 17.69 -12.56 10.75
N SER A 39 18.68 -13.13 10.06
CA SER A 39 19.43 -12.41 9.01
C SER A 39 18.55 -12.13 7.80
N ALA A 40 17.76 -13.11 7.35
CA ALA A 40 16.80 -12.91 6.26
C ALA A 40 15.68 -11.94 6.65
N VAL A 41 15.13 -12.06 7.87
CA VAL A 41 14.09 -11.15 8.39
C VAL A 41 14.61 -9.71 8.46
N LEU A 42 15.82 -9.51 8.99
CA LEU A 42 16.45 -8.18 9.04
C LEU A 42 16.69 -7.62 7.64
N PHE A 43 17.14 -8.46 6.70
CA PHE A 43 17.36 -8.05 5.32
C PHE A 43 16.05 -7.63 4.65
N TYR A 44 14.98 -8.41 4.80
CA TYR A 44 13.65 -8.06 4.30
C TYR A 44 13.12 -6.77 4.91
N ARG A 45 13.33 -6.55 6.21
CA ARG A 45 13.00 -5.28 6.87
C ARG A 45 13.75 -4.12 6.22
N LYS A 46 15.05 -4.27 5.95
CA LYS A 46 15.86 -3.24 5.27
C LYS A 46 15.35 -2.95 3.86
N ILE A 47 14.96 -3.96 3.08
CA ILE A 47 14.32 -3.77 1.76
C ILE A 47 13.08 -2.89 1.90
N ARG A 48 12.17 -3.22 2.84
CA ARG A 48 10.96 -2.43 3.07
C ARG A 48 11.26 -0.99 3.51
N THR A 49 12.29 -0.78 4.32
CA THR A 49 12.73 0.57 4.71
C THR A 49 13.22 1.36 3.49
N VAL A 50 13.99 0.73 2.59
CA VAL A 50 14.42 1.34 1.32
C VAL A 50 13.22 1.70 0.45
N ILE A 51 12.27 0.78 0.27
CA ILE A 51 11.01 1.03 -0.44
C ILE A 51 10.28 2.24 0.15
N ASN A 52 10.06 2.24 1.47
CA ASN A 52 9.38 3.34 2.14
C ASN A 52 10.06 4.69 1.91
N HIS A 53 11.40 4.74 1.98
CA HIS A 53 12.14 5.97 1.73
C HIS A 53 11.96 6.47 0.29
N HIS A 54 12.10 5.60 -0.71
CA HIS A 54 11.95 6.01 -2.11
C HIS A 54 10.51 6.40 -2.46
N LEU A 55 9.52 5.70 -1.90
CA LEU A 55 8.11 6.09 -2.03
C LEU A 55 7.81 7.43 -1.34
N ALA A 56 8.44 7.70 -0.18
CA ALA A 56 8.30 8.98 0.50
C ALA A 56 8.88 10.15 -0.29
N LEU A 57 10.01 9.96 -1.00
CA LEU A 57 10.56 10.98 -1.89
C LEU A 57 9.64 11.28 -3.08
N ALA A 58 8.90 10.29 -3.56
CA ALA A 58 7.87 10.47 -4.59
C ALA A 58 6.51 10.90 -4.00
N ALA A 59 6.38 11.00 -2.68
CA ALA A 59 5.10 11.27 -2.04
C ALA A 59 4.66 12.74 -2.12
N ASP A 60 5.51 13.65 -2.60
CA ASP A 60 5.05 15.02 -2.90
C ASP A 60 4.49 15.15 -4.32
N GLU A 61 4.49 14.08 -5.12
CA GLU A 61 3.75 14.03 -6.38
C GLU A 61 2.25 14.20 -6.10
N VAL A 62 1.66 15.23 -6.73
CA VAL A 62 0.23 15.55 -6.67
C VAL A 62 -0.48 14.87 -7.85
N PHE A 63 -1.62 14.25 -7.58
CA PHE A 63 -2.44 13.61 -8.59
C PHE A 63 -3.40 14.60 -9.23
N GLU A 64 -3.23 14.81 -10.53
CA GLU A 64 -4.19 15.47 -11.43
C GLU A 64 -5.13 14.45 -12.09
N GLY A 65 -6.36 14.87 -12.42
CA GLY A 65 -7.32 14.10 -13.21
C GLY A 65 -8.13 13.09 -12.38
N PRO A 66 -8.68 12.02 -13.00
CA PRO A 66 -9.55 11.08 -12.32
C PRO A 66 -8.80 10.21 -11.30
N VAL A 67 -9.25 10.27 -10.04
CA VAL A 67 -8.70 9.53 -8.91
C VAL A 67 -9.77 8.74 -8.18
N GLU A 68 -9.44 7.52 -7.78
CA GLU A 68 -10.28 6.67 -6.93
C GLU A 68 -9.79 6.77 -5.48
N GLN A 69 -10.70 6.85 -4.52
CA GLN A 69 -10.36 6.88 -3.10
C GLN A 69 -11.20 5.87 -2.33
N ASP A 70 -10.57 5.19 -1.39
CA ASP A 70 -11.24 4.24 -0.52
C ASP A 70 -10.43 3.98 0.77
N GLU A 71 -11.11 3.49 1.80
CA GLU A 71 -10.49 3.04 3.04
C GLU A 71 -10.62 1.53 3.24
N SER A 72 -9.56 0.91 3.73
CA SER A 72 -9.60 -0.50 4.15
C SER A 72 -9.04 -0.68 5.55
N ASP A 73 -9.75 -1.48 6.36
CA ASP A 73 -9.25 -1.89 7.67
C ASP A 73 -8.37 -3.14 7.56
N PHE A 74 -7.22 -3.12 8.24
CA PHE A 74 -6.30 -4.25 8.36
C PHE A 74 -6.12 -4.65 9.83
N GLY A 75 -5.96 -5.95 10.10
CA GLY A 75 -5.72 -6.44 11.46
C GLY A 75 -6.08 -7.91 11.63
N GLY A 76 -5.62 -8.50 12.72
CA GLY A 76 -5.91 -9.89 13.07
C GLY A 76 -7.40 -10.13 13.35
N ARG A 77 -7.90 -11.33 13.05
CA ARG A 77 -9.27 -11.73 13.36
C ARG A 77 -9.47 -11.75 14.88
N ARG A 78 -10.37 -10.93 15.39
CA ARG A 78 -10.80 -10.95 16.81
C ARG A 78 -12.32 -11.17 16.90
N LYS A 79 -12.78 -11.73 18.01
CA LYS A 79 -14.22 -11.76 18.36
C LYS A 79 -14.68 -10.32 18.65
N GLY A 80 -15.88 -9.96 18.21
CA GLY A 80 -16.44 -8.60 18.36
C GLY A 80 -16.81 -7.94 17.03
N ARG A 81 -17.00 -6.62 17.05
CA ARG A 81 -17.41 -5.80 15.89
C ARG A 81 -16.51 -6.07 14.68
N ARG A 82 -17.11 -6.27 13.51
CA ARG A 82 -16.43 -6.41 12.21
C ARG A 82 -16.47 -5.07 11.45
N GLY A 83 -15.54 -4.89 10.51
CA GLY A 83 -15.39 -3.62 9.78
C GLY A 83 -14.80 -2.47 10.61
N ARG A 84 -15.21 -1.24 10.28
CA ARG A 84 -14.70 0.02 10.85
C ARG A 84 -14.98 0.12 12.35
N GLY A 85 -14.01 0.65 13.09
CA GLY A 85 -14.09 0.79 14.56
C GLY A 85 -13.93 -0.53 15.32
N ALA A 86 -13.50 -1.61 14.67
CA ALA A 86 -13.13 -2.85 15.35
C ALA A 86 -11.79 -2.68 16.08
N ALA A 87 -11.76 -3.03 17.37
CA ALA A 87 -10.56 -2.89 18.20
C ALA A 87 -9.36 -3.68 17.65
N GLY A 88 -8.20 -3.03 17.58
CA GLY A 88 -6.95 -3.64 17.10
C GLY A 88 -6.83 -3.70 15.58
N LYS A 89 -7.67 -2.96 14.83
CA LYS A 89 -7.48 -2.74 13.41
C LYS A 89 -6.79 -1.40 13.12
N VAL A 90 -6.01 -1.39 12.06
CA VAL A 90 -5.38 -0.22 11.46
C VAL A 90 -6.23 0.21 10.27
N VAL A 91 -6.67 1.46 10.26
CA VAL A 91 -7.38 2.05 9.12
C VAL A 91 -6.35 2.54 8.13
N VAL A 92 -6.50 2.16 6.86
CA VAL A 92 -5.63 2.62 5.78
C VAL A 92 -6.48 3.36 4.77
N PHE A 93 -6.03 4.57 4.42
CA PHE A 93 -6.60 5.34 3.32
C PHE A 93 -5.75 5.16 2.06
N GLY A 94 -6.40 4.93 0.94
CA GLY A 94 -5.78 4.75 -0.36
C GLY A 94 -6.32 5.75 -1.39
N ILE A 95 -5.42 6.30 -2.19
CA ILE A 95 -5.72 7.14 -3.35
C ILE A 95 -5.09 6.47 -4.57
N LEU A 96 -5.87 6.13 -5.57
CA LEU A 96 -5.40 5.56 -6.82
C LEU A 96 -5.64 6.55 -7.95
N LYS A 97 -4.57 6.99 -8.61
CA LYS A 97 -4.69 7.65 -9.91
C LYS A 97 -4.91 6.59 -10.98
N ARG A 98 -6.04 6.65 -11.70
CA ARG A 98 -6.41 5.64 -12.70
C ARG A 98 -5.25 5.42 -13.69
N ASN A 99 -4.88 4.16 -13.89
CA ASN A 99 -3.79 3.71 -14.77
C ASN A 99 -2.39 4.28 -14.47
N ARG A 100 -2.13 4.84 -13.28
CA ARG A 100 -0.78 5.29 -12.88
C ARG A 100 -0.26 4.59 -11.63
N ARG A 101 -0.68 5.06 -10.44
CA ARG A 101 -0.07 4.71 -9.15
C ARG A 101 -1.06 4.82 -8.01
N VAL A 102 -0.94 3.93 -7.04
CA VAL A 102 -1.60 4.00 -5.73
C VAL A 102 -0.71 4.70 -4.72
N TYR A 103 -1.31 5.51 -3.88
CA TYR A 103 -0.73 6.09 -2.68
C TYR A 103 -1.52 5.60 -1.48
N THR A 104 -0.83 5.13 -0.44
CA THR A 104 -1.45 4.68 0.79
C THR A 104 -0.88 5.35 2.02
N VAL A 105 -1.74 5.55 3.02
CA VAL A 105 -1.36 6.10 4.32
C VAL A 105 -2.19 5.47 5.43
N VAL A 106 -1.56 5.22 6.57
CA VAL A 106 -2.26 4.81 7.79
C VAL A 106 -2.90 6.04 8.41
N VAL A 107 -4.17 5.95 8.75
CA VAL A 107 -4.95 7.05 9.36
C VAL A 107 -5.56 6.60 10.67
N ASP A 108 -5.82 7.55 11.57
CA ASP A 108 -6.41 7.23 12.88
C ASP A 108 -7.87 6.78 12.75
N ASN A 109 -8.59 7.32 11.76
CA ASN A 109 -9.99 7.01 11.49
C ASN A 109 -10.37 7.45 10.07
N ALA A 110 -11.50 6.93 9.58
CA ALA A 110 -12.07 7.26 8.28
C ALA A 110 -13.04 8.46 8.35
N LYS A 111 -12.80 9.47 9.21
CA LYS A 111 -13.63 10.69 9.27
C LYS A 111 -13.10 11.73 8.28
N SER A 112 -14.01 12.59 7.78
CA SER A 112 -13.66 13.67 6.85
C SER A 112 -12.53 14.56 7.37
N GLU A 113 -12.52 14.92 8.67
CA GLU A 113 -11.46 15.76 9.26
C GLU A 113 -10.06 15.15 9.13
N THR A 114 -9.96 13.81 9.13
CA THR A 114 -8.70 13.08 8.98
C THR A 114 -8.31 12.93 7.51
N LEU A 115 -9.29 12.70 6.63
CA LEU A 115 -9.04 12.39 5.21
C LEU A 115 -8.83 13.66 4.36
N LEU A 116 -9.59 14.72 4.60
CA LEU A 116 -9.55 15.95 3.80
C LEU A 116 -8.15 16.59 3.72
N PRO A 117 -7.35 16.69 4.80
CA PRO A 117 -6.00 17.22 4.71
C PRO A 117 -5.09 16.38 3.79
N VAL A 118 -5.24 15.05 3.83
CA VAL A 118 -4.47 14.13 2.98
C VAL A 118 -4.88 14.33 1.52
N ILE A 119 -6.19 14.40 1.25
CA ILE A 119 -6.75 14.60 -0.09
C ILE A 119 -6.26 15.92 -0.69
N LYS A 120 -6.39 17.04 0.04
CA LYS A 120 -5.94 18.37 -0.41
C LYS A 120 -4.44 18.45 -0.66
N LYS A 121 -3.63 17.70 0.10
CA LYS A 121 -2.18 17.62 -0.14
C LYS A 121 -1.85 16.81 -1.40
N LYS A 122 -2.67 15.81 -1.72
CA LYS A 122 -2.34 14.79 -2.72
C LYS A 122 -3.04 14.93 -4.05
N ILE A 123 -4.10 15.71 -4.13
CA ILE A 123 -4.93 15.81 -5.32
C ILE A 123 -5.04 17.28 -5.71
N MET A 124 -4.80 17.58 -6.98
CA MET A 124 -4.96 18.92 -7.52
C MET A 124 -6.43 19.35 -7.40
N PRO A 125 -6.72 20.60 -7.00
CA PRO A 125 -8.06 21.16 -7.12
C PRO A 125 -8.65 20.94 -8.51
N ASP A 126 -9.99 20.86 -8.60
CA ASP A 126 -10.77 20.58 -9.80
C ASP A 126 -10.57 19.18 -10.42
N SER A 127 -9.81 18.30 -9.76
CA SER A 127 -9.72 16.88 -10.15
C SER A 127 -11.03 16.14 -9.89
N ILE A 128 -11.24 15.07 -10.66
CA ILE A 128 -12.41 14.19 -10.54
C ILE A 128 -12.13 13.12 -9.49
N VAL A 129 -12.94 13.05 -8.45
CA VAL A 129 -12.80 12.11 -7.35
C VAL A 129 -13.93 11.08 -7.38
N TYR A 130 -13.58 9.80 -7.40
CA TYR A 130 -14.50 8.68 -7.29
C TYR A 130 -14.39 8.04 -5.92
N THR A 131 -15.50 7.97 -5.17
CA THR A 131 -15.56 7.28 -3.87
C THR A 131 -16.81 6.41 -3.77
N ASP A 132 -16.80 5.47 -2.83
CA ASP A 132 -18.05 4.85 -2.37
C ASP A 132 -18.94 5.90 -1.68
N SER A 133 -20.23 5.59 -1.55
CA SER A 133 -21.30 6.45 -0.98
C SER A 133 -21.20 6.66 0.54
N LEU A 134 -20.00 6.64 1.11
CA LEU A 134 -19.79 6.85 2.54
C LEU A 134 -19.96 8.31 2.93
N SER A 135 -20.67 8.57 4.03
CA SER A 135 -20.93 9.93 4.55
C SER A 135 -19.67 10.73 4.91
N SER A 136 -18.54 10.06 5.20
CA SER A 136 -17.26 10.75 5.42
C SER A 136 -16.78 11.53 4.19
N TYR A 137 -17.28 11.19 3.00
CA TYR A 137 -16.98 11.91 1.78
C TYR A 137 -17.98 13.03 1.46
N ASP A 138 -19.03 13.23 2.27
CA ASP A 138 -20.06 14.26 2.03
C ASP A 138 -19.48 15.68 2.00
N LYS A 139 -18.37 15.90 2.71
CA LYS A 139 -17.66 17.20 2.74
C LYS A 139 -16.77 17.42 1.51
N LEU A 140 -16.62 16.45 0.59
CA LEU A 140 -15.80 16.61 -0.61
C LEU A 140 -16.46 17.55 -1.63
N ASP A 141 -17.78 17.49 -1.76
CA ASP A 141 -18.57 18.33 -2.69
C ASP A 141 -18.35 19.83 -2.50
N VAL A 142 -18.02 20.27 -1.27
CA VAL A 142 -17.80 21.67 -0.91
C VAL A 142 -16.32 22.08 -0.87
N SER A 143 -15.41 21.23 -1.36
CA SER A 143 -13.96 21.41 -1.17
C SER A 143 -13.13 21.64 -2.44
N GLY A 144 -13.79 21.99 -3.55
CA GLY A 144 -13.12 22.31 -4.82
C GLY A 144 -12.73 21.08 -5.65
N PHE A 145 -13.48 19.99 -5.54
CA PHE A 145 -13.32 18.78 -6.35
C PHE A 145 -14.62 18.41 -7.03
N ILE A 146 -14.53 17.77 -8.20
CA ILE A 146 -15.70 17.20 -8.87
C ILE A 146 -15.88 15.78 -8.32
N HIS A 147 -16.86 15.58 -7.45
CA HIS A 147 -17.06 14.31 -6.74
C HIS A 147 -18.17 13.47 -7.38
N TYR A 148 -17.83 12.22 -7.70
CA TYR A 148 -18.78 11.20 -8.11
C TYR A 148 -18.85 10.12 -7.03
N ARG A 149 -20.05 9.96 -6.46
CA ARG A 149 -20.36 8.88 -5.52
C ARG A 149 -20.87 7.67 -6.27
N ILE A 150 -20.20 6.55 -6.08
CA ILE A 150 -20.61 5.29 -6.69
C ILE A 150 -21.52 4.56 -5.70
N ASN A 151 -22.72 4.22 -6.16
CA ASN A 151 -23.67 3.45 -5.38
C ASN A 151 -23.65 1.99 -5.82
N HIS A 152 -22.85 1.18 -5.12
CA HIS A 152 -22.69 -0.26 -5.38
C HIS A 152 -24.00 -1.07 -5.27
N SER A 153 -25.08 -0.51 -4.72
CA SER A 153 -26.38 -1.19 -4.60
C SER A 153 -27.32 -0.99 -5.80
N LYS A 154 -27.09 0.00 -6.65
CA LYS A 154 -28.01 0.38 -7.75
C LYS A 154 -27.36 0.37 -9.13
N GLU A 155 -26.06 0.63 -9.24
CA GLU A 155 -25.40 0.76 -10.53
C GLU A 155 -24.44 -0.40 -10.77
N PHE A 156 -24.84 -1.34 -11.63
CA PHE A 156 -23.88 -2.19 -12.32
C PHE A 156 -23.17 -1.34 -13.38
N ALA A 157 -22.13 -0.63 -12.93
CA ALA A 157 -21.07 0.00 -13.72
C ALA A 157 -21.53 0.75 -14.98
N ASP A 158 -21.78 2.05 -14.86
CA ASP A 158 -21.47 2.93 -15.97
C ASP A 158 -19.95 2.83 -16.20
N ARG A 159 -19.51 2.52 -17.43
CA ARG A 159 -18.16 1.99 -17.73
C ARG A 159 -17.00 2.88 -17.27
N GLN A 160 -17.29 4.14 -16.90
CA GLN A 160 -16.31 5.13 -16.46
C GLN A 160 -16.42 5.53 -14.98
N ASN A 161 -17.47 5.14 -14.24
CA ASN A 161 -17.70 5.60 -12.87
C ASN A 161 -17.61 4.42 -11.90
N HIS A 162 -16.39 3.93 -11.65
CA HIS A 162 -16.13 2.83 -10.71
C HIS A 162 -14.89 3.08 -9.83
N ILE A 163 -14.79 2.35 -8.71
CA ILE A 163 -13.61 2.28 -7.81
C ILE A 163 -12.91 0.91 -7.84
N ASN A 164 -13.16 0.13 -8.91
CA ASN A 164 -12.64 -1.23 -9.07
C ASN A 164 -11.10 -1.31 -8.97
N GLY A 165 -10.40 -0.23 -9.32
CA GLY A 165 -8.94 -0.18 -9.26
C GLY A 165 -8.43 -0.22 -7.82
N ILE A 166 -8.95 0.65 -6.96
CA ILE A 166 -8.54 0.70 -5.55
C ILE A 166 -9.02 -0.55 -4.78
N GLU A 167 -10.20 -1.08 -5.12
CA GLU A 167 -10.68 -2.37 -4.58
C GLU A 167 -9.76 -3.54 -4.96
N ASN A 168 -9.30 -3.59 -6.22
CA ASN A 168 -8.34 -4.58 -6.68
C ASN A 168 -7.01 -4.46 -5.90
N PHE A 169 -6.53 -3.24 -5.67
CA PHE A 169 -5.35 -3.02 -4.82
C PHE A 169 -5.55 -3.60 -3.42
N TRP A 170 -6.68 -3.34 -2.76
CA TRP A 170 -6.95 -3.91 -1.44
C TRP A 170 -7.00 -5.43 -1.43
N ASN A 171 -7.58 -6.04 -2.47
CA ASN A 171 -7.62 -7.50 -2.61
C ASN A 171 -6.22 -8.11 -2.75
N GLN A 172 -5.36 -7.49 -3.56
CA GLN A 172 -3.97 -7.92 -3.71
C GLN A 172 -3.19 -7.74 -2.40
N ALA A 173 -3.29 -6.56 -1.76
CA ALA A 173 -2.63 -6.29 -0.50
C ALA A 173 -3.05 -7.31 0.59
N LYS A 174 -4.34 -7.55 0.76
CA LYS A 174 -4.85 -8.54 1.72
C LYS A 174 -4.32 -9.96 1.42
N ARG A 175 -4.21 -10.35 0.15
CA ARG A 175 -3.67 -11.66 -0.24
C ARG A 175 -2.20 -11.82 0.12
N VAL A 176 -1.38 -10.80 -0.17
CA VAL A 176 0.05 -10.78 0.20
C VAL A 176 0.21 -10.83 1.71
N LEU A 177 -0.53 -9.99 2.44
CA LEU A 177 -0.37 -9.85 3.89
C LEU A 177 -0.86 -11.07 4.69
N ARG A 178 -1.80 -11.86 4.17
CA ARG A 178 -2.28 -13.11 4.81
C ARG A 178 -1.16 -14.11 5.08
N LYS A 179 -0.10 -14.13 4.24
CA LYS A 179 1.04 -15.05 4.38
C LYS A 179 1.83 -14.86 5.69
N TYR A 180 1.70 -13.71 6.34
CA TYR A 180 2.45 -13.39 7.55
C TYR A 180 1.73 -13.78 8.84
N ASN A 181 0.50 -14.29 8.78
CA ASN A 181 -0.29 -14.75 9.95
C ASN A 181 -0.45 -13.70 11.07
N GLY A 182 -0.40 -12.42 10.71
CA GLY A 182 -0.41 -11.31 11.65
C GLY A 182 0.87 -10.47 11.54
N ILE A 183 0.70 -9.16 11.57
CA ILE A 183 1.79 -8.20 11.50
C ILE A 183 1.59 -7.25 12.67
N ASP A 184 2.67 -6.98 13.42
CA ASP A 184 2.60 -6.03 14.51
C ASP A 184 2.30 -4.62 13.99
N CYS A 185 1.55 -3.83 14.76
CA CYS A 185 1.12 -2.50 14.32
C CYS A 185 2.29 -1.55 14.03
N LYS A 186 3.45 -1.74 14.68
CA LYS A 186 4.63 -0.88 14.49
C LYS A 186 5.32 -1.17 13.15
N SER A 187 5.35 -2.43 12.71
CA SER A 187 5.93 -2.83 11.43
C SER A 187 4.95 -2.69 10.27
N PHE A 188 3.63 -2.69 10.54
CA PHE A 188 2.59 -2.65 9.51
C PHE A 188 2.79 -1.57 8.42
N PRO A 189 3.20 -0.32 8.73
CA PRO A 189 3.47 0.68 7.69
C PRO A 189 4.49 0.25 6.64
N LEU A 190 5.52 -0.51 7.03
CA LEU A 190 6.53 -1.03 6.09
C LEU A 190 5.97 -2.10 5.17
N PHE A 191 5.05 -2.93 5.66
CA PHE A 191 4.36 -3.93 4.84
C PHE A 191 3.34 -3.30 3.91
N LEU A 192 2.63 -2.26 4.36
CA LEU A 192 1.75 -1.48 3.52
C LEU A 192 2.52 -0.85 2.33
N LYS A 193 3.70 -0.29 2.60
CA LYS A 193 4.56 0.30 1.56
C LYS A 193 5.17 -0.74 0.62
N GLU A 194 5.39 -1.97 1.08
CA GLU A 194 5.69 -3.08 0.17
C GLU A 194 4.52 -3.35 -0.79
N CYS A 195 3.28 -3.39 -0.31
CA CYS A 195 2.11 -3.57 -1.17
C CYS A 195 1.95 -2.43 -2.18
N GLU A 196 2.12 -1.18 -1.74
CA GLU A 196 2.13 0.00 -2.61
C GLU A 196 3.19 -0.11 -3.72
N PHE A 197 4.43 -0.50 -3.35
CA PHE A 197 5.50 -0.74 -4.32
C PHE A 197 5.13 -1.83 -5.34
N ARG A 198 4.63 -2.98 -4.87
CA ARG A 198 4.27 -4.09 -5.76
C ARG A 198 3.19 -3.72 -6.77
N PHE A 199 2.21 -2.93 -6.34
CA PHE A 199 1.14 -2.48 -7.21
C PHE A 199 1.64 -1.43 -8.22
N ASN A 200 2.50 -0.52 -7.78
CA ASN A 200 2.99 0.58 -8.61
C ASN A 200 4.07 0.19 -9.62
N PHE A 201 4.84 -0.86 -9.32
CA PHE A 201 5.98 -1.26 -10.13
C PHE A 201 5.73 -2.66 -10.68
N GLY A 202 5.43 -2.73 -11.98
CA GLY A 202 4.79 -3.86 -12.67
C GLY A 202 5.30 -5.27 -12.39
N THR A 203 5.95 -5.91 -13.36
CA THR A 203 6.29 -7.34 -13.27
C THR A 203 7.41 -7.59 -12.24
N PRO A 204 7.53 -8.83 -11.71
CA PRO A 204 8.65 -9.22 -10.85
C PRO A 204 10.03 -8.83 -11.41
N SER A 205 10.24 -8.94 -12.71
CA SER A 205 11.51 -8.54 -13.35
C SER A 205 11.79 -7.03 -13.20
N GLN A 206 10.77 -6.20 -13.42
CA GLN A 206 10.87 -4.75 -13.26
C GLN A 206 11.10 -4.37 -11.79
N GLN A 207 10.34 -4.97 -10.86
CA GLN A 207 10.52 -4.77 -9.43
C GLN A 207 11.94 -5.13 -8.98
N LEU A 208 12.48 -6.26 -9.44
CA LEU A 208 13.83 -6.70 -9.11
C LEU A 208 14.89 -5.73 -9.62
N LYS A 209 14.74 -5.21 -10.85
CA LYS A 209 15.65 -4.21 -11.41
C LYS A 209 15.68 -2.95 -10.55
N ILE A 210 14.50 -2.45 -10.15
CA ILE A 210 14.38 -1.26 -9.30
C ILE A 210 14.99 -1.50 -7.92
N LEU A 211 14.69 -2.63 -7.27
CA LEU A 211 15.21 -2.92 -5.94
C LEU A 211 16.73 -3.12 -5.92
N ARG A 212 17.33 -3.65 -6.99
CA ARG A 212 18.79 -3.73 -7.11
C ARG A 212 19.43 -2.34 -7.10
N ASP A 213 18.89 -1.42 -7.88
CA ASP A 213 19.35 -0.04 -7.92
C ASP A 213 19.17 0.67 -6.56
N TRP A 214 17.94 0.65 -6.03
CA TRP A 214 17.60 1.30 -4.76
C TRP A 214 18.36 0.72 -3.58
N CYS A 215 18.60 -0.59 -3.54
CA CYS A 215 19.35 -1.22 -2.45
C CYS A 215 20.87 -1.14 -2.62
N GLY A 216 21.39 -0.86 -3.83
CA GLY A 216 22.81 -0.89 -4.15
C GLY A 216 23.40 -2.31 -4.20
N ILE A 217 22.70 -3.25 -4.84
CA ILE A 217 23.03 -4.69 -4.88
C ILE A 217 23.26 -5.20 -6.30
#